data_AF-Q48FJ1-F1
#
_entry.id   AF-Q48FJ1-F1
#
_cell.length_a   1.000
_cell.length_b   1.000
_cell.length_c   1.000
_cell.angle_alpha   90.00
_cell.angle_beta   90.00
_cell.angle_gamma   90.00
#
_symmetry.space_group_name_H-M   'P 1'
#
loop_
_entity.id
_entity.type
_entity.pdbx_description
1 polymer ?
#
loop_
_entity_poly.entity_id
_entity_poly.type
_entity_poly.pdbx_seq_one_letter_code
_entity_poly.pdbx_strand_id
1 'polypeptide(L)'
;MFRLRPHYAVLLLVAGGLAACGESSTLQVSDGTGPSPKLPEPNKTLIPTVNIAPAVGWEKGAKPVAAPGTQVAAFAENLDHPRWLYVLPNGDVLVAETNSPAKPDDSKGIRGWVMEKVMGRAGAGVPSANRITLLRDVDKDGVAETRTVFLQNLNSPFGMTLVGNKLYVADTDRLISFPYEAGQTSISAQPTKVVDLPGGTLNHHWTKNVIASKDGSKLYVTVGSNSNVAENGMDKEEGRAAIWEVDAATGNHRIFASGLRNPNGMDWEPKTGKLWTAVNERDEIGSDLVPDYVTSVQDGAFYGWPYSYYGQHVDERVKPQNPALVAKAIAPDYAVGPHTASLGLVFADGKTLAAPFNEGLFIGQHGSWNRKPHSGYKVVFVPFSGGKPNGAPVDVLTGFLNKDEKAMGRPVGVVNDQRGGLLVADDVGNKIWRVTSAKTAQ
;
A
#
# COMPACT_ATOMS: atom_id res chain seq x y z
N MET A 1 -25.73 -23.88 -50.18
CA MET A 1 -26.16 -22.49 -49.87
C MET A 1 -26.97 -22.49 -48.58
N PHE A 2 -26.33 -22.27 -47.42
CA PHE A 2 -27.06 -22.06 -46.17
C PHE A 2 -27.31 -20.56 -45.99
N ARG A 3 -28.57 -20.14 -46.08
CA ARG A 3 -28.99 -18.76 -45.77
C ARG A 3 -28.96 -18.58 -44.25
N LEU A 4 -28.00 -17.80 -43.75
CA LEU A 4 -28.04 -17.27 -42.39
C LEU A 4 -29.25 -16.34 -42.24
N ARG A 5 -30.08 -16.57 -41.21
CA ARG A 5 -31.20 -15.70 -40.86
C ARG A 5 -30.67 -14.37 -40.25
N PRO A 6 -31.23 -13.21 -40.62
CA PRO A 6 -30.71 -11.88 -40.24
C PRO A 6 -30.79 -11.54 -38.74
N HIS A 7 -31.45 -12.37 -37.92
CA HIS A 7 -31.64 -12.10 -36.49
C HIS A 7 -30.44 -12.46 -35.59
N TYR A 8 -29.50 -13.30 -36.06
CA TYR A 8 -28.30 -13.66 -35.29
C TYR A 8 -27.15 -12.66 -35.47
N ALA A 9 -27.14 -11.88 -36.55
CA ALA A 9 -26.14 -10.83 -36.78
C ALA A 9 -26.34 -9.62 -35.85
N VAL A 10 -27.58 -9.34 -35.44
CA VAL A 10 -27.89 -8.22 -34.54
C VAL A 10 -27.53 -8.55 -33.07
N LEU A 11 -27.65 -9.81 -32.64
CA LEU A 11 -27.28 -10.24 -31.29
C LEU A 11 -25.75 -10.28 -31.06
N LEU A 12 -24.96 -10.57 -32.09
CA LEU A 12 -23.49 -10.49 -32.02
C LEU A 12 -22.97 -9.04 -32.06
N LEU A 13 -23.69 -8.11 -32.70
CA LEU A 13 -23.37 -6.67 -32.67
C LEU A 13 -23.70 -6.01 -31.32
N VAL A 14 -24.74 -6.47 -30.61
CA VAL A 14 -25.06 -5.98 -29.26
C VAL A 14 -24.10 -6.55 -28.20
N ALA A 15 -23.61 -7.79 -28.38
CA ALA A 15 -22.60 -8.38 -27.48
C ALA A 15 -21.20 -7.74 -27.64
N GLY A 16 -20.84 -7.27 -28.85
CA GLY A 16 -19.58 -6.56 -29.10
C GLY A 16 -19.55 -5.12 -28.59
N GLY A 17 -20.71 -4.45 -28.49
CA GLY A 17 -20.82 -3.08 -27.99
C GLY A 17 -20.73 -2.95 -26.46
N LEU A 18 -21.07 -4.00 -25.71
CA LEU A 18 -21.12 -3.97 -24.25
C LEU A 18 -19.74 -4.19 -23.58
N ALA A 19 -18.74 -4.67 -24.31
CA ALA A 19 -17.37 -4.80 -23.79
C ALA A 19 -16.60 -3.46 -23.79
N ALA A 20 -17.16 -2.40 -24.40
CA ALA A 20 -16.53 -1.07 -24.49
C ALA A 20 -17.11 -0.05 -23.48
N CYS A 21 -18.09 -0.42 -22.65
CA CYS A 21 -18.83 0.51 -21.79
C CYS A 21 -18.22 0.68 -20.38
N GLY A 22 -16.89 0.71 -20.26
CA GLY A 22 -16.21 1.17 -19.05
C GLY A 22 -15.99 2.69 -19.12
N GLU A 23 -16.30 3.41 -18.05
CA GLU A 23 -15.99 4.84 -17.95
C GLU A 23 -14.47 5.05 -18.07
N SER A 24 -14.09 6.17 -18.70
CA SER A 24 -12.70 6.58 -18.82
C SER A 24 -12.56 7.97 -18.22
N SER A 25 -11.40 8.18 -17.62
CA SER A 25 -10.98 9.43 -17.03
C SER A 25 -11.08 10.59 -18.01
N THR A 26 -11.59 11.70 -17.49
CA THR A 26 -11.67 12.99 -18.14
C THR A 26 -10.61 13.97 -17.63
N LEU A 27 -9.96 13.64 -16.51
CA LEU A 27 -8.95 14.45 -15.84
C LEU A 27 -7.56 13.81 -15.92
N GLN A 28 -6.52 14.63 -15.84
CA GLN A 28 -5.18 14.10 -15.60
C GLN A 28 -5.06 13.65 -14.15
N VAL A 29 -4.19 12.67 -13.88
CA VAL A 29 -3.91 12.24 -12.49
C VAL A 29 -3.42 13.43 -11.64
N SER A 30 -2.69 14.36 -12.24
CA SER A 30 -2.24 15.60 -11.61
C SER A 30 -3.36 16.53 -11.17
N ASP A 31 -4.54 16.50 -11.82
CA ASP A 31 -5.69 17.31 -11.40
C ASP A 31 -6.26 16.82 -10.06
N GLY A 32 -6.15 15.52 -9.78
CA GLY A 32 -6.55 14.89 -8.52
C GLY A 32 -5.41 14.76 -7.50
N THR A 33 -4.31 15.51 -7.66
CA THR A 33 -3.10 15.43 -6.82
C THR A 33 -2.81 16.78 -6.17
N GLY A 34 -2.25 16.78 -4.95
CA GLY A 34 -1.87 17.99 -4.24
C GLY A 34 -2.74 18.29 -3.01
N PRO A 35 -2.52 19.44 -2.35
CA PRO A 35 -3.26 19.83 -1.15
C PRO A 35 -4.71 20.28 -1.45
N SER A 36 -5.06 20.48 -2.71
CA SER A 36 -6.39 20.91 -3.15
C SER A 36 -6.75 20.22 -4.46
N PRO A 37 -6.98 18.89 -4.45
CA PRO A 37 -7.28 18.15 -5.66
C PRO A 37 -8.66 18.54 -6.21
N LYS A 38 -8.82 18.41 -7.53
CA LYS A 38 -10.13 18.45 -8.16
C LYS A 38 -10.88 17.17 -7.81
N LEU A 39 -12.08 17.33 -7.24
CA LEU A 39 -13.00 16.24 -6.92
C LEU A 39 -14.23 16.37 -7.83
N PRO A 40 -14.28 15.67 -8.98
CA PRO A 40 -15.47 15.69 -9.82
C PRO A 40 -16.63 14.94 -9.14
N GLU A 41 -17.85 15.15 -9.64
CA GLU A 41 -19.01 14.40 -9.18
C GLU A 41 -18.86 12.89 -9.43
N PRO A 42 -19.38 12.03 -8.54
CA PRO A 42 -19.37 10.58 -8.72
C PRO A 42 -19.96 10.15 -10.07
N ASN A 43 -19.24 9.33 -10.83
CA ASN A 43 -19.76 8.74 -12.06
C ASN A 43 -20.41 7.38 -11.76
N LYS A 44 -21.75 7.38 -11.73
CA LYS A 44 -22.55 6.17 -11.46
C LYS A 44 -22.72 5.36 -12.75
N THR A 45 -21.84 4.39 -12.98
CA THR A 45 -21.98 3.41 -14.08
C THR A 45 -22.66 2.12 -13.62
N LEU A 46 -23.39 1.45 -14.52
CA LEU A 46 -24.00 0.14 -14.25
C LEU A 46 -22.94 -0.97 -14.08
N ILE A 47 -21.81 -0.81 -14.75
CA ILE A 47 -20.66 -1.71 -14.66
C ILE A 47 -19.48 -0.85 -14.18
N PRO A 48 -18.84 -1.19 -13.04
CA PRO A 48 -17.70 -0.44 -12.55
C PRO A 48 -16.52 -0.55 -13.51
N THR A 49 -15.66 0.47 -13.51
CA THR A 49 -14.43 0.45 -14.29
C THR A 49 -13.50 -0.64 -13.78
N VAL A 50 -13.14 -1.59 -14.64
CA VAL A 50 -12.18 -2.65 -14.34
C VAL A 50 -11.11 -2.63 -15.43
N ASN A 51 -9.91 -2.21 -15.06
CA ASN A 51 -8.77 -2.09 -15.95
C ASN A 51 -7.53 -2.57 -15.18
N ILE A 52 -7.23 -3.86 -15.27
CA ILE A 52 -6.14 -4.50 -14.51
C ILE A 52 -4.94 -4.69 -15.43
N ALA A 53 -3.79 -4.17 -15.01
CA ALA A 53 -2.53 -4.42 -15.70
C ALA A 53 -2.07 -5.86 -15.43
N PRO A 54 -1.98 -6.74 -16.45
CA PRO A 54 -1.49 -8.10 -16.27
C PRO A 54 -0.04 -8.10 -15.80
N ALA A 55 0.28 -8.91 -14.79
CA ALA A 55 1.64 -9.11 -14.32
C ALA A 55 2.43 -9.97 -15.31
N VAL A 56 3.59 -9.46 -15.74
CA VAL A 56 4.52 -10.17 -16.65
C VAL A 56 5.93 -10.33 -16.07
N GLY A 57 6.23 -9.64 -14.98
CA GLY A 57 7.57 -9.65 -14.38
C GLY A 57 8.59 -8.87 -15.21
N TRP A 58 9.83 -8.82 -14.70
CA TRP A 58 10.95 -8.18 -15.37
C TRP A 58 11.67 -9.16 -16.30
N GLU A 59 12.01 -8.72 -17.51
CA GLU A 59 12.96 -9.44 -18.36
C GLU A 59 14.37 -9.43 -17.73
N LYS A 60 15.22 -10.38 -18.14
CA LYS A 60 16.58 -10.49 -17.58
C LYS A 60 17.36 -9.20 -17.82
N GLY A 61 17.85 -8.60 -16.73
CA GLY A 61 18.63 -7.35 -16.77
C GLY A 61 17.77 -6.08 -16.95
N ALA A 62 16.46 -6.21 -17.14
CA ALA A 62 15.56 -5.08 -17.13
C ALA A 62 15.43 -4.52 -15.71
N LYS A 63 15.25 -3.20 -15.62
CA LYS A 63 15.12 -2.47 -14.36
C LYS A 63 14.19 -1.26 -14.53
N PRO A 64 13.60 -0.76 -13.44
CA PRO A 64 12.85 0.48 -13.48
C PRO A 64 13.75 1.68 -13.83
N VAL A 65 13.11 2.80 -14.14
CA VAL A 65 13.76 4.06 -14.51
C VAL A 65 13.86 4.95 -13.28
N ALA A 66 15.09 5.22 -12.84
CA ALA A 66 15.38 6.11 -11.73
C ALA A 66 15.31 7.59 -12.14
N ALA A 67 14.96 8.47 -11.20
CA ALA A 67 14.93 9.90 -11.41
C ALA A 67 16.31 10.48 -11.83
N PRO A 68 16.35 11.62 -12.54
CA PRO A 68 17.60 12.30 -12.86
C PRO A 68 18.48 12.52 -11.61
N GLY A 69 19.79 12.29 -11.75
CA GLY A 69 20.74 12.39 -10.62
C GLY A 69 20.73 11.18 -9.68
N THR A 70 19.90 10.18 -9.93
CA THR A 70 19.85 8.91 -9.19
C THR A 70 20.11 7.73 -10.12
N GLN A 71 20.35 6.56 -9.53
CA GLN A 71 20.52 5.29 -10.21
C GLN A 71 19.79 4.19 -9.44
N VAL A 72 19.44 3.10 -10.12
CA VAL A 72 18.81 1.93 -9.52
C VAL A 72 19.53 0.64 -9.89
N ALA A 73 19.63 -0.24 -8.89
CA ALA A 73 20.08 -1.62 -8.99
C ALA A 73 19.16 -2.52 -8.15
N ALA A 74 19.16 -3.83 -8.42
CA ALA A 74 18.49 -4.79 -7.56
C ALA A 74 19.34 -5.02 -6.31
N PHE A 75 18.76 -4.78 -5.14
CA PHE A 75 19.36 -5.15 -3.85
C PHE A 75 19.24 -6.66 -3.61
N ALA A 76 18.07 -7.21 -3.95
CA ALA A 76 17.80 -8.64 -3.86
C ALA A 76 16.78 -9.06 -4.92
N GLU A 77 16.85 -10.32 -5.33
CA GLU A 77 15.99 -10.90 -6.35
C GLU A 77 15.50 -12.29 -5.95
N ASN A 78 14.53 -12.84 -6.70
CA ASN A 78 13.96 -14.17 -6.49
C ASN A 78 13.32 -14.33 -5.11
N LEU A 79 12.70 -13.24 -4.63
CA LEU A 79 11.84 -13.27 -3.46
C LEU A 79 10.47 -13.84 -3.83
N ASP A 80 9.63 -14.04 -2.83
CA ASP A 80 8.29 -14.59 -2.93
C ASP A 80 7.32 -13.53 -2.42
N HIS A 81 6.84 -12.71 -3.35
CA HIS A 81 5.92 -11.62 -3.10
C HIS A 81 6.38 -10.69 -1.94
N PRO A 82 7.57 -10.04 -2.05
CA PRO A 82 8.07 -9.17 -1.00
C PRO A 82 7.21 -7.90 -0.89
N ARG A 83 6.62 -7.65 0.29
CA ARG A 83 5.65 -6.56 0.48
C ARG A 83 6.15 -5.43 1.36
N TRP A 84 6.73 -5.75 2.51
CA TRP A 84 7.14 -4.75 3.50
C TRP A 84 8.59 -4.93 3.92
N LEU A 85 9.26 -3.82 4.25
CA LEU A 85 10.67 -3.77 4.58
C LEU A 85 10.87 -3.13 5.96
N TYR A 86 11.86 -3.61 6.69
CA TYR A 86 12.32 -2.98 7.92
C TYR A 86 13.84 -3.10 8.04
N VAL A 87 14.51 -1.98 8.30
CA VAL A 87 15.98 -1.95 8.43
C VAL A 87 16.35 -2.01 9.91
N LEU A 88 17.04 -3.08 10.30
CA LEU A 88 17.54 -3.27 11.65
C LEU A 88 18.68 -2.29 11.97
N PRO A 89 19.01 -2.05 13.25
CA PRO A 89 20.07 -1.12 13.65
C PRO A 89 21.48 -1.45 13.09
N ASN A 90 21.72 -2.71 12.69
CA ASN A 90 22.98 -3.14 12.09
C ASN A 90 22.98 -3.02 10.54
N GLY A 91 21.89 -2.52 9.94
CA GLY A 91 21.73 -2.37 8.49
C GLY A 91 21.20 -3.63 7.78
N ASP A 92 20.89 -4.70 8.50
CA ASP A 92 20.18 -5.84 7.91
C ASP A 92 18.76 -5.42 7.51
N VAL A 93 18.28 -5.95 6.39
CA VAL A 93 16.94 -5.67 5.89
C VAL A 93 16.06 -6.89 6.11
N LEU A 94 15.02 -6.72 6.91
CA LEU A 94 13.95 -7.70 7.05
C LEU A 94 12.88 -7.46 5.97
N VAL A 95 12.42 -8.54 5.34
CA VAL A 95 11.45 -8.51 4.25
C VAL A 95 10.28 -9.43 4.59
N ALA A 96 9.06 -8.89 4.60
CA ALA A 96 7.85 -9.69 4.67
C ALA A 96 7.54 -10.27 3.29
N GLU A 97 7.79 -11.58 3.13
CA GLU A 97 7.37 -12.37 1.96
C GLU A 97 6.00 -12.96 2.28
N THR A 98 4.96 -12.45 1.61
CA THR A 98 3.58 -12.56 2.12
C THR A 98 2.56 -12.33 1.02
N ASN A 99 1.42 -13.00 1.11
CA ASN A 99 0.26 -12.78 0.24
C ASN A 99 -1.03 -12.88 1.06
N SER A 100 -2.19 -12.63 0.45
CA SER A 100 -3.46 -12.66 1.16
C SER A 100 -3.74 -14.03 1.79
N PRO A 101 -4.28 -14.09 3.02
CA PRO A 101 -4.71 -15.34 3.62
C PRO A 101 -5.89 -15.94 2.84
N ALA A 102 -6.26 -17.19 3.11
CA ALA A 102 -7.49 -17.77 2.57
C ALA A 102 -8.73 -17.04 3.13
N LYS A 103 -9.65 -16.64 2.24
CA LYS A 103 -10.85 -15.85 2.59
C LYS A 103 -12.11 -16.48 1.99
N PRO A 104 -12.61 -17.59 2.56
CA PRO A 104 -13.72 -18.34 1.97
C PRO A 104 -15.05 -17.56 1.94
N ASP A 105 -15.17 -16.50 2.75
CA ASP A 105 -16.38 -15.67 2.80
C ASP A 105 -16.29 -14.40 1.93
N ASP A 106 -15.09 -13.90 1.61
CA ASP A 106 -14.89 -12.79 0.66
C ASP A 106 -15.17 -13.18 -0.81
N SER A 107 -15.00 -14.46 -1.15
CA SER A 107 -15.02 -14.97 -2.53
C SER A 107 -16.37 -15.55 -2.99
N LYS A 108 -17.46 -15.28 -2.26
CA LYS A 108 -18.77 -15.82 -2.61
C LYS A 108 -19.40 -15.12 -3.82
N GLY A 109 -20.00 -15.91 -4.71
CA GLY A 109 -20.75 -15.44 -5.88
C GLY A 109 -19.89 -15.02 -7.08
N ILE A 110 -20.55 -14.45 -8.09
CA ILE A 110 -19.91 -14.09 -9.38
C ILE A 110 -18.82 -13.02 -9.18
N ARG A 111 -19.02 -12.07 -8.25
CA ARG A 111 -18.04 -11.02 -7.92
C ARG A 111 -16.75 -11.62 -7.33
N GLY A 112 -16.86 -12.58 -6.41
CA GLY A 112 -15.71 -13.27 -5.81
C GLY A 112 -14.88 -14.05 -6.83
N TRP A 113 -15.54 -14.77 -7.74
CA TRP A 113 -14.87 -15.50 -8.83
C TRP A 113 -14.15 -14.57 -9.82
N VAL A 114 -14.75 -13.42 -10.16
CA VAL A 114 -14.08 -12.40 -10.98
C VAL A 114 -12.85 -11.88 -10.24
N MET A 115 -12.99 -11.52 -8.95
CA MET A 115 -11.89 -11.03 -8.13
C MET A 115 -10.73 -12.04 -8.04
N GLU A 116 -11.00 -13.34 -7.91
CA GLU A 116 -9.97 -14.39 -7.90
C GLU A 116 -9.19 -14.43 -9.22
N LYS A 117 -9.88 -14.40 -10.36
CA LYS A 117 -9.23 -14.34 -11.69
C LYS A 117 -8.45 -13.05 -11.91
N VAL A 118 -8.95 -11.94 -11.37
CA VAL A 118 -8.27 -10.64 -11.39
C VAL A 118 -6.98 -10.68 -10.58
N MET A 119 -7.02 -11.22 -9.37
CA MET A 119 -5.84 -11.37 -8.51
C MET A 119 -4.80 -12.30 -9.12
N GLY A 120 -5.23 -13.41 -9.73
CA GLY A 120 -4.36 -14.28 -10.51
C GLY A 120 -3.65 -13.55 -11.66
N ARG A 121 -4.38 -12.72 -12.43
CA ARG A 121 -3.80 -11.89 -13.50
C ARG A 121 -2.89 -10.78 -12.98
N ALA A 122 -3.13 -10.27 -11.78
CA ALA A 122 -2.33 -9.23 -11.15
C ALA A 122 -1.06 -9.76 -10.46
N GLY A 123 -0.81 -11.07 -10.44
CA GLY A 123 0.38 -11.68 -9.85
C GLY A 123 0.27 -12.00 -8.36
N ALA A 124 -0.95 -12.01 -7.79
CA ALA A 124 -1.22 -12.24 -6.36
C ALA A 124 -1.99 -13.55 -6.10
N GLY A 125 -2.04 -14.49 -7.04
CA GLY A 125 -2.85 -15.71 -6.94
C GLY A 125 -2.21 -16.90 -6.18
N VAL A 126 -0.98 -16.75 -5.67
CA VAL A 126 -0.24 -17.85 -5.00
C VAL A 126 -0.41 -17.81 -3.48
N PRO A 127 -0.30 -18.95 -2.76
CA PRO A 127 -0.33 -18.95 -1.30
C PRO A 127 0.73 -18.02 -0.69
N SER A 128 0.41 -17.43 0.46
CA SER A 128 1.37 -16.63 1.22
C SER A 128 2.58 -17.47 1.66
N ALA A 129 3.79 -16.92 1.47
CA ALA A 129 5.02 -17.51 1.96
C ALA A 129 5.11 -17.54 3.50
N ASN A 130 4.35 -16.66 4.19
CA ASN A 130 4.21 -16.64 5.65
C ASN A 130 5.55 -16.60 6.40
N ARG A 131 6.49 -15.77 5.91
CA ARG A 131 7.84 -15.64 6.48
C ARG A 131 8.36 -14.21 6.46
N ILE A 132 9.28 -13.94 7.37
CA ILE A 132 10.20 -12.80 7.28
C ILE A 132 11.56 -13.33 6.84
N THR A 133 12.12 -12.75 5.80
CA THR A 133 13.48 -13.04 5.34
C THR A 133 14.43 -11.93 5.71
N LEU A 134 15.62 -12.29 6.17
CA LEU A 134 16.71 -11.34 6.42
C LEU A 134 17.62 -11.31 5.21
N LEU A 135 17.95 -10.10 4.78
CA LEU A 135 18.90 -9.77 3.73
C LEU A 135 20.06 -8.96 4.34
N ARG A 136 21.29 -9.34 4.03
CA ARG A 136 22.48 -8.61 4.48
C ARG A 136 23.46 -8.41 3.33
N ASP A 137 23.81 -7.15 3.14
CA ASP A 137 24.86 -6.63 2.26
C ASP A 137 26.18 -6.55 3.05
N VAL A 138 27.01 -7.58 2.86
CA VAL A 138 28.23 -7.89 3.61
C VAL A 138 29.37 -6.99 3.19
N ASP A 139 29.57 -6.80 1.88
CA ASP A 139 30.68 -6.00 1.33
C ASP A 139 30.32 -4.53 1.10
N LYS A 140 29.04 -4.18 1.30
CA LYS A 140 28.49 -2.82 1.26
C LYS A 140 28.42 -2.23 -0.15
N ASP A 141 28.31 -3.08 -1.17
CA ASP A 141 28.20 -2.65 -2.56
C ASP A 141 26.77 -2.25 -2.97
N GLY A 142 25.77 -2.55 -2.12
CA GLY A 142 24.36 -2.29 -2.39
C GLY A 142 23.58 -3.49 -2.95
N VAL A 143 24.14 -4.68 -2.89
CA VAL A 143 23.51 -5.97 -3.15
C VAL A 143 23.53 -6.80 -1.87
N ALA A 144 22.55 -7.68 -1.65
CA ALA A 144 22.54 -8.58 -0.50
C ALA A 144 23.12 -9.95 -0.87
N GLU A 145 24.23 -10.32 -0.24
CA GLU A 145 24.87 -11.64 -0.44
C GLU A 145 24.26 -12.70 0.48
N THR A 146 23.81 -12.28 1.66
CA THR A 146 23.22 -13.17 2.65
C THR A 146 21.71 -13.09 2.60
N ARG A 147 21.06 -14.26 2.48
CA ARG A 147 19.61 -14.42 2.59
C ARG A 147 19.29 -15.58 3.54
N THR A 148 18.55 -15.30 4.61
CA THR A 148 18.10 -16.33 5.55
C THR A 148 16.61 -16.21 5.84
N VAL A 149 15.96 -17.33 6.15
CA VAL A 149 14.62 -17.31 6.75
C VAL A 149 14.79 -16.84 8.19
N PHE A 150 14.32 -15.63 8.48
CA PHE A 150 14.48 -14.99 9.78
C PHE A 150 13.38 -15.44 10.76
N LEU A 151 12.14 -15.44 10.27
CA LEU A 151 10.95 -15.98 10.94
C LEU A 151 10.09 -16.73 9.92
N GLN A 152 9.37 -17.76 10.35
CA GLN A 152 8.49 -18.57 9.50
C GLN A 152 7.25 -19.02 10.27
N ASN A 153 6.29 -19.63 9.56
CA ASN A 153 5.01 -20.09 10.12
C ASN A 153 4.18 -18.92 10.70
N LEU A 154 4.27 -17.76 10.06
CA LEU A 154 3.49 -16.57 10.37
C LEU A 154 2.12 -16.64 9.68
N ASN A 155 1.26 -15.63 9.90
CA ASN A 155 -0.05 -15.56 9.26
C ASN A 155 -0.19 -14.30 8.43
N SER A 156 0.20 -14.39 7.16
CA SER A 156 0.24 -13.30 6.18
C SER A 156 0.84 -12.03 6.79
N PRO A 157 2.10 -12.09 7.26
CA PRO A 157 2.74 -10.99 7.98
C PRO A 157 2.91 -9.78 7.06
N PHE A 158 2.91 -8.57 7.61
CA PHE A 158 3.17 -7.37 6.81
C PHE A 158 4.11 -6.40 7.56
N GLY A 159 3.59 -5.59 8.48
CA GLY A 159 4.42 -4.63 9.21
C GLY A 159 5.31 -5.27 10.27
N MET A 160 6.44 -4.62 10.54
CA MET A 160 7.34 -5.03 11.62
C MET A 160 8.07 -3.82 12.20
N THR A 161 8.39 -3.87 13.49
CA THR A 161 9.17 -2.83 14.18
C THR A 161 9.95 -3.42 15.35
N LEU A 162 11.15 -2.90 15.61
CA LEU A 162 11.99 -3.30 16.74
C LEU A 162 11.88 -2.27 17.87
N VAL A 163 11.58 -2.71 19.08
CA VAL A 163 11.66 -1.88 20.30
C VAL A 163 12.57 -2.56 21.31
N GLY A 164 13.71 -1.95 21.61
CA GLY A 164 14.76 -2.58 22.41
C GLY A 164 15.15 -3.94 21.81
N ASN A 165 14.94 -5.00 22.58
CA ASN A 165 15.22 -6.39 22.20
C ASN A 165 13.96 -7.17 21.81
N LYS A 166 12.89 -6.50 21.43
CA LYS A 166 11.63 -7.13 20.98
C LYS A 166 11.30 -6.72 19.56
N LEU A 167 11.29 -7.68 18.65
CA LEU A 167 10.77 -7.51 17.30
C LEU A 167 9.28 -7.78 17.29
N TYR A 168 8.48 -6.80 16.92
CA TYR A 168 7.05 -6.91 16.73
C TYR A 168 6.75 -7.17 15.26
N VAL A 169 5.81 -8.10 15.01
CA VAL A 169 5.33 -8.44 13.66
C VAL A 169 3.81 -8.39 13.69
N ALA A 170 3.23 -7.65 12.74
CA ALA A 170 1.79 -7.59 12.54
C ALA A 170 1.39 -8.67 11.53
N ASP A 171 0.84 -9.77 12.06
CA ASP A 171 0.09 -10.76 11.29
C ASP A 171 -1.26 -10.18 10.88
N THR A 172 -1.92 -10.81 9.93
CA THR A 172 -3.22 -10.34 9.41
C THR A 172 -4.34 -10.28 10.47
N ASP A 173 -4.22 -11.05 11.55
CA ASP A 173 -5.23 -11.24 12.60
C ASP A 173 -4.72 -10.93 14.02
N ARG A 174 -3.46 -10.53 14.19
CA ARG A 174 -2.87 -10.24 15.51
C ARG A 174 -1.55 -9.50 15.42
N LEU A 175 -1.18 -8.84 16.51
CA LEU A 175 0.17 -8.37 16.75
C LEU A 175 0.90 -9.37 17.65
N ILE A 176 2.08 -9.80 17.24
CA ILE A 176 2.95 -10.71 17.99
C ILE A 176 4.33 -10.11 18.17
N SER A 177 5.09 -10.64 19.13
CA SER A 177 6.46 -10.24 19.39
C SER A 177 7.41 -11.42 19.59
N PHE A 178 8.67 -11.19 19.28
CA PHE A 178 9.76 -12.14 19.42
C PHE A 178 10.93 -11.49 20.17
N PRO A 179 11.66 -12.23 21.01
CA PRO A 179 12.96 -11.77 21.49
C PRO A 179 13.92 -11.64 20.31
N TYR A 180 14.72 -10.57 20.32
CA TYR A 180 15.73 -10.26 19.33
C TYR A 180 17.06 -9.92 19.99
N GLU A 181 18.12 -10.54 19.48
CA GLU A 181 19.49 -10.17 19.79
C GLU A 181 20.17 -9.52 18.58
N ALA A 182 20.94 -8.47 18.81
CA ALA A 182 21.60 -7.74 17.74
C ALA A 182 22.50 -8.67 16.91
N GLY A 183 22.34 -8.63 15.59
CA GLY A 183 23.10 -9.46 14.65
C GLY A 183 22.56 -10.88 14.45
N GLN A 184 21.53 -11.29 15.20
CA GLN A 184 20.83 -12.55 14.99
C GLN A 184 20.31 -12.65 13.54
N THR A 185 20.48 -13.83 12.92
CA THR A 185 20.09 -14.10 11.52
C THR A 185 18.89 -15.04 11.38
N SER A 186 18.39 -15.57 12.49
CA SER A 186 17.15 -16.34 12.57
C SER A 186 16.62 -16.38 14.01
N ILE A 187 15.30 -16.42 14.18
CA ILE A 187 14.62 -16.56 15.46
C ILE A 187 13.82 -17.88 15.46
N SER A 188 14.08 -18.74 16.44
CA SER A 188 13.34 -19.99 16.69
C SER A 188 12.42 -19.92 17.91
N ALA A 189 12.47 -18.82 18.67
CA ALA A 189 11.61 -18.60 19.83
C ALA A 189 10.13 -18.55 19.41
N GLN A 190 9.25 -19.09 20.25
CA GLN A 190 7.81 -18.99 20.03
C GLN A 190 7.35 -17.54 20.18
N PRO A 191 6.39 -17.08 19.36
CA PRO A 191 5.86 -15.73 19.48
C PRO A 191 5.11 -15.53 20.79
N THR A 192 5.28 -14.35 21.38
CA THR A 192 4.39 -13.86 22.43
C THR A 192 3.30 -13.02 21.78
N LYS A 193 2.03 -13.41 21.96
CA LYS A 193 0.89 -12.61 21.49
C LYS A 193 0.81 -11.30 22.27
N VAL A 194 0.67 -10.19 21.55
CA VAL A 194 0.49 -8.85 22.13
C VAL A 194 -1.00 -8.51 22.17
N VAL A 195 -1.69 -8.57 21.03
CA VAL A 195 -3.12 -8.27 20.94
C VAL A 195 -3.72 -8.95 19.69
N ASP A 196 -4.99 -9.36 19.77
CA ASP A 196 -5.74 -9.80 18.60
C ASP A 196 -6.16 -8.58 17.76
N LEU A 197 -6.14 -8.72 16.43
CA LEU A 197 -6.54 -7.66 15.49
C LEU A 197 -7.74 -8.16 14.67
N PRO A 198 -8.56 -7.24 14.11
CA PRO A 198 -9.62 -7.63 13.20
C PRO A 198 -9.07 -8.41 11.99
N GLY A 199 -9.46 -9.68 11.89
CA GLY A 199 -9.07 -10.65 10.86
C GLY A 199 -10.20 -11.63 10.55
N GLY A 200 -9.86 -12.88 10.24
CA GLY A 200 -10.85 -13.97 10.02
C GLY A 200 -11.19 -14.23 8.56
N THR A 201 -12.34 -14.90 8.33
CA THR A 201 -12.76 -15.39 7.00
C THR A 201 -13.24 -14.30 6.05
N LEU A 202 -13.62 -13.14 6.62
CA LEU A 202 -14.00 -11.91 5.95
C LEU A 202 -12.94 -10.87 6.29
N ASN A 203 -12.01 -10.62 5.36
CA ASN A 203 -10.81 -9.83 5.65
C ASN A 203 -10.25 -9.19 4.36
N HIS A 204 -11.04 -8.29 3.79
CA HIS A 204 -10.73 -7.67 2.51
C HIS A 204 -9.36 -6.95 2.53
N HIS A 205 -9.19 -5.93 3.39
CA HIS A 205 -7.90 -5.30 3.67
C HIS A 205 -7.16 -6.04 4.80
N TRP A 206 -6.53 -7.14 4.40
CA TRP A 206 -5.88 -8.09 5.30
C TRP A 206 -4.54 -7.59 5.88
N THR A 207 -3.84 -6.69 5.19
CA THR A 207 -2.55 -6.15 5.64
C THR A 207 -2.69 -5.38 6.94
N LYS A 208 -1.70 -5.51 7.82
CA LYS A 208 -1.59 -4.80 9.10
C LYS A 208 -0.16 -4.28 9.21
N ASN A 209 0.03 -2.97 9.30
CA ASN A 209 1.34 -2.40 9.51
C ASN A 209 1.55 -2.05 10.99
N VAL A 210 2.80 -1.90 11.44
CA VAL A 210 3.12 -1.48 12.81
C VAL A 210 4.37 -0.61 12.86
N ILE A 211 4.30 0.52 13.56
CA ILE A 211 5.48 1.32 13.94
C ILE A 211 5.46 1.62 15.43
N ALA A 212 6.61 1.89 16.03
CA ALA A 212 6.70 2.28 17.43
C ALA A 212 6.69 3.80 17.61
N SER A 213 6.13 4.26 18.74
CA SER A 213 6.43 5.58 19.30
C SER A 213 7.93 5.72 19.57
N LYS A 214 8.43 6.96 19.63
CA LYS A 214 9.87 7.25 19.82
C LYS A 214 10.45 6.64 21.09
N ASP A 215 9.68 6.55 22.17
CA ASP A 215 10.11 5.93 23.42
C ASP A 215 9.84 4.42 23.48
N GLY A 216 9.17 3.86 22.47
CA GLY A 216 8.83 2.44 22.37
C GLY A 216 7.70 2.00 23.29
N SER A 217 7.07 2.89 24.06
CA SER A 217 6.02 2.53 25.01
C SER A 217 4.70 2.18 24.32
N LYS A 218 4.45 2.80 23.16
CA LYS A 218 3.27 2.57 22.31
C LYS A 218 3.65 2.06 20.92
N LEU A 219 2.79 1.24 20.36
CA LEU A 219 2.83 0.72 18.99
C LEU A 219 1.58 1.22 18.25
N TYR A 220 1.76 1.70 17.03
CA TYR A 220 0.68 2.14 16.16
C TYR A 220 0.45 1.10 15.09
N VAL A 221 -0.72 0.48 15.08
CA VAL A 221 -1.06 -0.65 14.20
C VAL A 221 -2.16 -0.25 13.25
N THR A 222 -1.99 -0.48 11.95
CA THR A 222 -3.06 -0.19 10.99
C THR A 222 -4.03 -1.34 10.83
N VAL A 223 -5.31 -1.00 10.65
CA VAL A 223 -6.40 -1.95 10.39
C VAL A 223 -7.27 -1.39 9.27
N GLY A 224 -7.16 -1.94 8.06
CA GLY A 224 -8.02 -1.57 6.94
C GLY A 224 -9.46 -2.08 7.09
N SER A 225 -10.38 -1.46 6.33
CA SER A 225 -11.79 -1.84 6.26
C SER A 225 -11.95 -3.28 5.75
N ASN A 226 -13.09 -3.87 6.08
CA ASN A 226 -13.48 -5.17 5.57
C ASN A 226 -14.15 -5.10 4.18
N SER A 227 -14.36 -3.91 3.64
CA SER A 227 -15.15 -3.74 2.42
C SER A 227 -14.84 -2.42 1.71
N ASN A 228 -15.47 -2.18 0.56
CA ASN A 228 -15.28 -0.93 -0.17
C ASN A 228 -15.92 0.26 0.57
N VAL A 229 -17.20 0.14 0.93
CA VAL A 229 -18.04 1.17 1.55
C VAL A 229 -19.01 0.58 2.57
N ALA A 230 -18.51 -0.30 3.44
CA ALA A 230 -19.27 -0.96 4.51
C ALA A 230 -20.43 -1.84 4.02
N GLU A 231 -20.35 -2.39 2.79
CA GLU A 231 -21.44 -3.17 2.20
C GLU A 231 -21.73 -4.49 2.93
N ASN A 232 -20.79 -4.98 3.75
CA ASN A 232 -20.95 -6.17 4.59
C ASN A 232 -21.64 -5.88 5.93
N GLY A 233 -22.02 -4.63 6.20
CA GLY A 233 -22.61 -4.19 7.46
C GLY A 233 -21.58 -3.53 8.39
N MET A 234 -22.01 -2.50 9.12
CA MET A 234 -21.15 -1.75 10.05
C MET A 234 -20.63 -2.60 11.21
N ASP A 235 -21.32 -3.69 11.58
CA ASP A 235 -20.85 -4.64 12.59
C ASP A 235 -19.58 -5.38 12.14
N LYS A 236 -19.37 -5.55 10.82
CA LYS A 236 -18.15 -6.14 10.27
C LYS A 236 -16.98 -5.16 10.17
N GLU A 237 -17.25 -3.88 10.39
CA GLU A 237 -16.27 -2.80 10.35
C GLU A 237 -15.81 -2.35 11.74
N GLU A 238 -16.26 -3.03 12.81
CA GLU A 238 -15.84 -2.72 14.18
C GLU A 238 -14.31 -2.85 14.33
N GLY A 239 -13.69 -1.79 14.84
CA GLY A 239 -12.23 -1.71 15.00
C GLY A 239 -11.46 -1.57 13.69
N ARG A 240 -12.11 -1.44 12.53
CA ARG A 240 -11.50 -1.34 11.21
C ARG A 240 -11.52 0.08 10.65
N ALA A 241 -10.86 0.27 9.51
CA ALA A 241 -10.61 1.57 8.89
C ALA A 241 -9.99 2.58 9.88
N ALA A 242 -8.96 2.12 10.58
CA ALA A 242 -8.41 2.80 11.74
C ALA A 242 -6.91 2.55 11.92
N ILE A 243 -6.29 3.42 12.71
CA ILE A 243 -5.01 3.18 13.34
C ILE A 243 -5.27 2.96 14.83
N TRP A 244 -4.74 1.86 15.38
CA TRP A 244 -4.81 1.51 16.78
C TRP A 244 -3.54 1.99 17.49
N GLU A 245 -3.68 2.51 18.71
CA GLU A 245 -2.55 2.69 19.63
C GLU A 245 -2.58 1.54 20.65
N VAL A 246 -1.50 0.77 20.71
CA VAL A 246 -1.34 -0.41 21.56
C VAL A 246 -0.21 -0.15 22.54
N ASP A 247 -0.44 -0.40 23.81
CA ASP A 247 0.59 -0.40 24.84
C ASP A 247 1.54 -1.59 24.64
N ALA A 248 2.83 -1.32 24.42
CA ALA A 248 3.80 -2.34 24.03
C ALA A 248 4.07 -3.39 25.12
N ALA A 249 3.82 -3.03 26.39
CA ALA A 249 4.05 -3.90 27.54
C ALA A 249 2.82 -4.76 27.88
N THR A 250 1.62 -4.18 27.78
CA THR A 250 0.39 -4.80 28.27
C THR A 250 -0.53 -5.32 27.16
N GLY A 251 -0.39 -4.84 25.93
CA GLY A 251 -1.32 -5.14 24.83
C GLY A 251 -2.67 -4.39 24.92
N ASN A 252 -2.87 -3.58 25.96
CA ASN A 252 -4.04 -2.70 26.06
C ASN A 252 -4.05 -1.72 24.90
N HIS A 253 -5.22 -1.46 24.32
CA HIS A 253 -5.30 -0.70 23.08
C HIS A 253 -6.55 0.18 23.01
N ARG A 254 -6.51 1.12 22.07
CA ARG A 254 -7.63 1.97 21.68
C ARG A 254 -7.51 2.33 20.19
N ILE A 255 -8.61 2.82 19.62
CA ILE A 255 -8.55 3.50 18.32
C ILE A 255 -7.85 4.85 18.53
N PHE A 256 -6.74 5.07 17.83
CA PHE A 256 -6.04 6.35 17.78
C PHE A 256 -6.71 7.31 16.80
N ALA A 257 -7.04 6.82 15.60
CA ALA A 257 -7.79 7.57 14.60
C ALA A 257 -8.63 6.61 13.74
N SER A 258 -9.77 7.08 13.23
CA SER A 258 -10.70 6.26 12.43
C SER A 258 -11.14 6.96 11.15
N GLY A 259 -11.92 6.25 10.31
CA GLY A 259 -12.37 6.74 9.02
C GLY A 259 -11.28 6.80 7.96
N LEU A 260 -10.20 6.04 8.16
CA LEU A 260 -9.10 5.85 7.23
C LEU A 260 -9.33 4.49 6.56
N ARG A 261 -9.85 4.42 5.32
CA ARG A 261 -10.31 3.16 4.70
C ARG A 261 -9.27 2.03 4.76
N ASN A 262 -8.05 2.31 4.31
CA ASN A 262 -6.96 1.33 4.31
C ASN A 262 -5.61 2.05 4.54
N PRO A 263 -5.29 2.43 5.79
CA PRO A 263 -4.03 3.10 6.10
C PRO A 263 -2.94 2.03 6.14
N ASN A 264 -1.97 2.03 5.23
CA ASN A 264 -0.90 1.02 5.25
C ASN A 264 0.41 1.64 5.73
N GLY A 265 1.02 2.50 4.92
CA GLY A 265 2.26 3.17 5.29
C GLY A 265 2.05 4.12 6.47
N MET A 266 2.99 4.12 7.40
CA MET A 266 3.06 5.04 8.53
C MET A 266 4.50 5.41 8.81
N ASP A 267 4.73 6.68 9.16
CA ASP A 267 6.02 7.16 9.64
C ASP A 267 5.82 8.45 10.46
N TRP A 268 6.83 8.80 11.26
CA TRP A 268 6.85 10.02 12.04
C TRP A 268 7.55 11.13 11.27
N GLU A 269 6.86 12.26 11.06
CA GLU A 269 7.48 13.41 10.43
C GLU A 269 8.63 13.93 11.31
N PRO A 270 9.86 14.02 10.80
CA PRO A 270 11.06 14.12 11.63
C PRO A 270 11.19 15.45 12.38
N LYS A 271 10.53 16.53 11.93
CA LYS A 271 10.64 17.86 12.58
C LYS A 271 9.55 18.10 13.63
N THR A 272 8.32 17.70 13.35
CA THR A 272 7.14 17.96 14.16
C THR A 272 6.75 16.77 15.03
N GLY A 273 7.24 15.57 14.73
CA GLY A 273 6.89 14.33 15.43
C GLY A 273 5.45 13.88 15.21
N LYS A 274 4.75 14.42 14.20
CA LYS A 274 3.40 13.99 13.86
C LYS A 274 3.43 12.65 13.15
N LEU A 275 2.49 11.77 13.49
CA LEU A 275 2.23 10.55 12.73
C LEU A 275 1.68 10.92 11.36
N TRP A 276 2.17 10.31 10.29
CA TRP A 276 1.59 10.38 8.96
C TRP A 276 1.22 9.00 8.46
N THR A 277 0.23 8.93 7.58
CA THR A 277 -0.16 7.67 6.92
C THR A 277 -0.54 7.85 5.46
N ALA A 278 -0.33 6.79 4.66
CA ALA A 278 -0.85 6.66 3.30
C ALA A 278 -2.12 5.79 3.31
N VAL A 279 -3.19 6.27 2.67
CA VAL A 279 -4.51 5.63 2.67
C VAL A 279 -4.98 5.36 1.25
N ASN A 280 -5.44 4.13 1.00
CA ASN A 280 -6.19 3.83 -0.23
C ASN A 280 -7.67 4.13 -0.04
N GLU A 281 -8.21 4.95 -0.93
CA GLU A 281 -9.59 5.37 -0.88
C GLU A 281 -10.54 4.39 -1.60
N ARG A 282 -11.83 4.70 -1.53
CA ARG A 282 -12.91 3.86 -2.07
C ARG A 282 -12.92 3.80 -3.59
N ASP A 283 -13.47 2.70 -4.05
CA ASP A 283 -13.59 2.30 -5.44
C ASP A 283 -15.02 2.58 -5.98
N GLU A 284 -15.19 2.39 -7.29
CA GLU A 284 -16.49 2.29 -7.98
C GLU A 284 -17.34 3.59 -8.02
N ILE A 285 -16.71 4.76 -8.06
CA ILE A 285 -17.37 6.06 -8.35
C ILE A 285 -16.71 6.87 -9.47
N GLY A 286 -16.01 6.18 -10.37
CA GLY A 286 -15.40 6.73 -11.58
C GLY A 286 -13.86 6.71 -11.57
N SER A 287 -13.24 6.97 -12.72
CA SER A 287 -11.78 6.94 -12.89
C SER A 287 -11.08 8.14 -12.26
N ASP A 288 -11.81 9.22 -12.00
CA ASP A 288 -11.26 10.48 -11.50
C ASP A 288 -11.52 10.71 -10.00
N LEU A 289 -12.19 9.76 -9.33
CA LEU A 289 -12.62 9.86 -7.93
C LEU A 289 -12.57 8.47 -7.25
N VAL A 290 -12.13 8.31 -6.01
CA VAL A 290 -11.58 9.28 -5.06
C VAL A 290 -10.05 9.23 -5.09
N PRO A 291 -9.32 10.35 -4.94
CA PRO A 291 -7.87 10.31 -4.73
C PRO A 291 -7.48 9.53 -3.47
N ASP A 292 -6.48 8.67 -3.61
CA ASP A 292 -5.68 8.24 -2.47
C ASP A 292 -4.98 9.45 -1.85
N TYR A 293 -4.58 9.35 -0.59
CA TYR A 293 -3.96 10.48 0.10
C TYR A 293 -2.89 10.07 1.10
N VAL A 294 -2.05 11.06 1.44
CA VAL A 294 -1.20 11.05 2.62
C VAL A 294 -1.64 12.17 3.56
N THR A 295 -1.67 11.89 4.86
CA THR A 295 -2.15 12.87 5.84
C THR A 295 -1.45 12.70 7.17
N SER A 296 -1.27 13.81 7.89
CA SER A 296 -0.97 13.79 9.31
C SER A 296 -2.17 13.21 10.06
N VAL A 297 -1.91 12.37 11.05
CA VAL A 297 -2.92 11.67 11.84
C VAL A 297 -3.05 12.37 13.20
N GLN A 298 -4.29 12.64 13.57
CA GLN A 298 -4.66 13.35 14.79
C GLN A 298 -5.38 12.39 15.73
N ASP A 299 -5.01 12.41 17.00
CA ASP A 299 -5.64 11.58 18.04
C ASP A 299 -7.14 11.88 18.15
N GLY A 300 -7.96 10.83 18.09
CA GLY A 300 -9.41 10.88 18.17
C GLY A 300 -10.12 11.37 16.90
N ALA A 301 -9.37 11.69 15.84
CA ALA A 301 -9.96 12.24 14.62
C ALA A 301 -10.64 11.17 13.75
N PHE A 302 -11.57 11.66 12.92
CA PHE A 302 -12.30 10.90 11.92
C PHE A 302 -12.02 11.45 10.52
N TYR A 303 -11.60 10.58 9.58
CA TYR A 303 -11.18 10.98 8.22
C TYR A 303 -12.24 10.67 7.14
N GLY A 304 -13.47 10.37 7.56
CA GLY A 304 -14.64 10.37 6.69
C GLY A 304 -15.19 8.99 6.33
N TRP A 305 -14.35 7.97 6.13
CA TRP A 305 -14.84 6.65 5.72
C TRP A 305 -15.71 5.99 6.81
N PRO A 306 -16.83 5.32 6.49
CA PRO A 306 -17.35 5.11 5.14
C PRO A 306 -18.28 6.25 4.66
N TYR A 307 -18.81 7.07 5.57
CA TYR A 307 -19.90 8.00 5.30
C TYR A 307 -19.57 9.16 4.34
N SER A 308 -18.29 9.52 4.25
CA SER A 308 -17.82 10.64 3.45
C SER A 308 -16.42 10.40 2.93
N TYR A 309 -16.04 11.12 1.88
CA TYR A 309 -14.69 11.14 1.34
C TYR A 309 -14.11 12.56 1.35
N TYR A 310 -12.79 12.65 1.49
CA TYR A 310 -12.04 13.89 1.38
C TYR A 310 -12.66 15.06 2.19
N GLY A 311 -12.93 14.81 3.48
CA GLY A 311 -13.70 15.72 4.34
C GLY A 311 -15.19 15.38 4.33
N GLN A 312 -16.05 16.36 4.14
CA GLN A 312 -17.51 16.24 4.36
C GLN A 312 -18.31 15.85 3.11
N HIS A 313 -17.66 15.36 2.04
CA HIS A 313 -18.36 14.94 0.82
C HIS A 313 -19.09 13.62 1.09
N VAL A 314 -20.41 13.67 1.20
CA VAL A 314 -21.23 12.50 1.55
C VAL A 314 -21.13 11.42 0.48
N ASP A 315 -20.91 10.17 0.90
CA ASP A 315 -21.06 9.00 0.03
C ASP A 315 -22.47 8.42 0.21
N GLU A 316 -23.35 8.68 -0.76
CA GLU A 316 -24.77 8.28 -0.71
C GLU A 316 -25.00 6.77 -0.69
N ARG A 317 -23.98 5.96 -1.05
CA ARG A 317 -24.07 4.49 -1.12
C ARG A 317 -24.16 3.84 0.25
N VAL A 318 -23.63 4.49 1.28
CA VAL A 318 -23.60 3.95 2.65
C VAL A 318 -24.98 4.05 3.30
N LYS A 319 -25.46 2.96 3.92
CA LYS A 319 -26.73 2.93 4.66
C LYS A 319 -26.58 2.12 5.96
N PRO A 320 -27.12 2.62 7.10
CA PRO A 320 -27.68 3.96 7.29
C PRO A 320 -26.60 5.05 7.22
N GLN A 321 -27.00 6.28 6.93
CA GLN A 321 -26.10 7.45 6.94
C GLN A 321 -25.80 7.93 8.37
N ASN A 322 -24.70 8.64 8.57
CA ASN A 322 -24.35 9.27 9.85
C ASN A 322 -23.89 10.73 9.68
N PRO A 323 -24.83 11.69 9.60
CA PRO A 323 -24.50 13.10 9.38
C PRO A 323 -23.61 13.71 10.47
N ALA A 324 -23.71 13.23 11.71
CA ALA A 324 -22.90 13.73 12.82
C ALA A 324 -21.42 13.35 12.69
N LEU A 325 -21.11 12.18 12.12
CA LEU A 325 -19.73 11.81 11.79
C LEU A 325 -19.23 12.53 10.54
N VAL A 326 -20.06 12.70 9.51
CA VAL A 326 -19.71 13.49 8.32
C VAL A 326 -19.32 14.91 8.71
N ALA A 327 -20.08 15.57 9.60
CA ALA A 327 -19.79 16.92 10.06
C ALA A 327 -18.45 17.04 10.83
N LYS A 328 -17.91 15.93 11.36
CA LYS A 328 -16.62 15.86 12.05
C LYS A 328 -15.47 15.40 11.15
N ALA A 329 -15.76 14.97 9.92
CA ALA A 329 -14.76 14.44 9.02
C ALA A 329 -13.72 15.50 8.64
N ILE A 330 -12.45 15.16 8.81
CA ILE A 330 -11.32 16.03 8.46
C ILE A 330 -10.87 15.69 7.03
N ALA A 331 -10.64 16.72 6.21
CA ALA A 331 -10.06 16.54 4.89
C ALA A 331 -8.57 16.16 5.02
N PRO A 332 -8.08 15.18 4.24
CA PRO A 332 -6.66 14.83 4.22
C PRO A 332 -5.74 15.99 3.80
N ASP A 333 -4.50 15.98 4.27
CA ASP A 333 -3.52 17.04 3.97
C ASP A 333 -3.07 17.07 2.50
N TYR A 334 -2.98 15.93 1.82
CA TYR A 334 -2.44 15.87 0.45
C TYR A 334 -2.92 14.64 -0.35
N ALA A 335 -3.56 14.87 -1.49
CA ALA A 335 -3.94 13.82 -2.43
C ALA A 335 -2.75 13.37 -3.28
N VAL A 336 -2.64 12.07 -3.52
CA VAL A 336 -1.57 11.45 -4.33
C VAL A 336 -2.09 10.82 -5.61
N GLY A 337 -3.32 11.18 -6.00
CA GLY A 337 -3.99 10.80 -7.23
C GLY A 337 -5.07 9.72 -7.05
N PRO A 338 -6.06 9.66 -7.94
CA PRO A 338 -7.09 8.61 -7.93
C PRO A 338 -6.51 7.24 -8.25
N HIS A 339 -6.89 6.25 -7.46
CA HIS A 339 -6.64 4.82 -7.68
C HIS A 339 -5.16 4.42 -7.73
N THR A 340 -4.24 5.21 -7.17
CA THR A 340 -2.80 4.92 -7.26
C THR A 340 -2.36 3.68 -6.48
N ALA A 341 -3.18 3.22 -5.54
CA ALA A 341 -2.85 2.20 -4.56
C ALA A 341 -1.55 2.56 -3.80
N SER A 342 -1.51 3.76 -3.22
CA SER A 342 -0.40 4.22 -2.38
C SER A 342 -0.31 3.41 -1.08
N LEU A 343 0.77 2.63 -0.92
CA LEU A 343 0.94 1.69 0.20
C LEU A 343 2.14 2.05 1.08
N GLY A 344 3.32 2.20 0.49
CA GLY A 344 4.55 2.52 1.22
C GLY A 344 4.63 4.00 1.57
N LEU A 345 5.22 4.31 2.72
CA LEU A 345 5.45 5.67 3.19
C LEU A 345 6.70 5.69 4.08
N VAL A 346 7.68 6.54 3.76
CA VAL A 346 8.83 6.84 4.63
C VAL A 346 9.27 8.29 4.43
N PHE A 347 9.54 9.01 5.51
CA PHE A 347 10.13 10.35 5.43
C PHE A 347 11.60 10.27 5.02
N ALA A 348 12.04 11.24 4.23
CA ALA A 348 13.45 11.43 3.98
C ALA A 348 14.18 11.78 5.29
N ASP A 349 15.28 11.09 5.55
CA ASP A 349 16.13 11.29 6.72
C ASP A 349 17.26 12.32 6.48
N GLY A 350 17.22 13.00 5.33
CA GLY A 350 18.25 13.95 4.88
C GLY A 350 19.54 13.31 4.37
N LYS A 351 19.65 11.98 4.37
CA LYS A 351 20.86 11.23 4.00
C LYS A 351 20.62 10.22 2.88
N THR A 352 19.38 9.77 2.71
CA THR A 352 18.96 8.69 1.79
C THR A 352 19.21 9.04 0.32
N LEU A 353 18.89 10.25 -0.12
CA LEU A 353 19.12 10.70 -1.50
C LEU A 353 19.49 12.20 -1.48
N ALA A 354 20.29 12.63 -2.45
CA ALA A 354 20.63 14.03 -2.63
C ALA A 354 19.38 14.88 -2.98
N ALA A 355 19.52 16.20 -2.92
CA ALA A 355 18.48 17.12 -3.36
C ALA A 355 17.99 16.74 -4.79
N PRO A 356 16.67 16.80 -5.05
CA PRO A 356 15.61 17.40 -4.23
C PRO A 356 14.99 16.48 -3.16
N PHE A 357 15.55 15.30 -2.93
CA PHE A 357 14.93 14.23 -2.12
C PHE A 357 15.31 14.26 -0.62
N ASN A 358 15.79 15.40 -0.12
CA ASN A 358 16.37 15.53 1.22
C ASN A 358 15.34 15.89 2.31
N GLU A 359 14.22 16.55 1.95
CA GLU A 359 13.15 16.91 2.90
C GLU A 359 11.78 16.66 2.27
N GLY A 360 11.13 15.57 2.66
CA GLY A 360 9.86 15.16 2.08
C GLY A 360 9.52 13.72 2.38
N LEU A 361 8.59 13.20 1.61
CA LEU A 361 7.95 11.90 1.85
C LEU A 361 8.05 11.04 0.60
N PHE A 362 8.69 9.87 0.72
CA PHE A 362 8.68 8.85 -0.33
C PHE A 362 7.43 7.99 -0.21
N ILE A 363 6.80 7.67 -1.35
CA ILE A 363 5.54 6.94 -1.40
C ILE A 363 5.61 5.88 -2.49
N GLY A 364 5.39 4.62 -2.11
CA GLY A 364 5.27 3.50 -3.04
C GLY A 364 3.83 3.36 -3.56
N GLN A 365 3.62 3.50 -4.87
CA GLN A 365 2.31 3.39 -5.52
C GLN A 365 2.20 2.08 -6.31
N HIS A 366 1.38 1.16 -5.81
CA HIS A 366 1.24 -0.20 -6.34
C HIS A 366 0.59 -0.25 -7.72
N GLY A 367 -0.28 0.72 -8.02
CA GLY A 367 -0.91 0.88 -9.32
C GLY A 367 -2.38 0.46 -9.38
N SER A 368 -3.11 1.16 -10.23
CA SER A 368 -4.57 1.06 -10.32
C SER A 368 -5.06 -0.24 -10.96
N TRP A 369 -6.24 -0.66 -10.50
CA TRP A 369 -7.11 -1.63 -11.18
C TRP A 369 -8.48 -1.03 -11.55
N ASN A 370 -8.94 0.02 -10.84
CA ASN A 370 -10.24 0.68 -11.02
C ASN A 370 -10.10 2.04 -11.71
N ARG A 371 -9.28 2.13 -12.77
CA ARG A 371 -9.07 3.39 -13.49
C ARG A 371 -8.64 3.17 -14.93
N LYS A 372 -9.20 3.96 -15.85
CA LYS A 372 -8.75 4.01 -17.24
C LYS A 372 -8.46 5.47 -17.67
N PRO A 373 -7.24 5.82 -18.11
CA PRO A 373 -6.03 4.98 -18.13
C PRO A 373 -5.49 4.69 -16.72
N HIS A 374 -4.50 3.81 -16.60
CA HIS A 374 -3.91 3.47 -15.31
C HIS A 374 -3.27 4.67 -14.58
N SER A 375 -3.14 4.56 -13.25
CA SER A 375 -2.40 5.47 -12.38
C SER A 375 -1.52 4.67 -11.41
N GLY A 376 -0.51 5.30 -10.79
CA GLY A 376 0.46 4.64 -9.91
C GLY A 376 1.58 3.92 -10.67
N TYR A 377 1.95 2.71 -10.23
CA TYR A 377 3.07 1.90 -10.77
C TYR A 377 4.41 2.65 -10.71
N LYS A 378 4.70 3.28 -9.57
CA LYS A 378 5.88 4.12 -9.38
C LYS A 378 6.19 4.37 -7.91
N VAL A 379 7.35 4.95 -7.63
CA VAL A 379 7.65 5.62 -6.38
C VAL A 379 7.68 7.12 -6.64
N VAL A 380 6.98 7.89 -5.81
CA VAL A 380 7.00 9.36 -5.84
C VAL A 380 7.61 9.94 -4.58
N PHE A 381 8.05 11.19 -4.67
CA PHE A 381 8.49 12.00 -3.55
C PHE A 381 7.63 13.27 -3.47
N VAL A 382 6.98 13.50 -2.33
CA VAL A 382 6.28 14.76 -2.05
C VAL A 382 7.24 15.66 -1.28
N PRO A 383 7.66 16.82 -1.83
CA PRO A 383 8.54 17.74 -1.12
C PRO A 383 7.87 18.31 0.12
N PHE A 384 8.62 18.50 1.21
CA PHE A 384 8.13 19.13 2.43
C PHE A 384 8.89 20.42 2.72
N SER A 385 8.21 21.33 3.42
CA SER A 385 8.83 22.48 4.05
C SER A 385 8.09 22.79 5.35
N GLY A 386 8.83 22.92 6.45
CA GLY A 386 8.24 23.23 7.77
C GLY A 386 7.27 22.17 8.27
N GLY A 387 7.52 20.89 7.95
CA GLY A 387 6.67 19.76 8.35
C GLY A 387 5.35 19.64 7.59
N LYS A 388 5.22 20.31 6.43
CA LYS A 388 4.05 20.25 5.55
C LYS A 388 4.44 19.99 4.09
N PRO A 389 3.59 19.32 3.31
CA PRO A 389 3.77 19.20 1.86
C PRO A 389 3.91 20.56 1.19
N ASN A 390 4.86 20.69 0.26
CA ASN A 390 5.22 21.94 -0.39
C ASN A 390 5.61 21.72 -1.87
N GLY A 391 4.61 21.46 -2.72
CA GLY A 391 4.80 21.34 -4.16
C GLY A 391 4.13 20.11 -4.76
N ALA A 392 4.34 19.90 -6.06
CA ALA A 392 3.91 18.71 -6.78
C ALA A 392 4.81 17.51 -6.45
N PRO A 393 4.30 16.26 -6.54
CA PRO A 393 5.15 15.10 -6.37
C PRO A 393 6.16 14.99 -7.51
N VAL A 394 7.32 14.44 -7.20
CA VAL A 394 8.40 14.13 -8.15
C VAL A 394 8.50 12.62 -8.29
N ASP A 395 8.54 12.12 -9.52
CA ASP A 395 8.76 10.70 -9.78
C ASP A 395 10.20 10.31 -9.38
N VAL A 396 10.35 9.33 -8.49
CA VAL A 396 11.64 8.80 -8.00
C VAL A 396 12.04 7.55 -8.79
N LEU A 397 11.07 6.66 -9.00
CA LEU A 397 11.28 5.38 -9.67
C LEU A 397 10.05 5.01 -10.50
N THR A 398 10.20 4.86 -11.81
CA THR A 398 9.10 4.63 -12.76
C THR A 398 9.39 3.44 -13.67
N GLY A 399 8.53 3.22 -14.66
CA GLY A 399 8.72 2.15 -15.63
C GLY A 399 8.33 0.76 -15.10
N PHE A 400 7.49 0.67 -14.08
CA PHE A 400 6.92 -0.60 -13.61
C PHE A 400 5.77 -1.10 -14.50
N LEU A 401 5.12 -0.19 -15.24
CA LEU A 401 4.11 -0.48 -16.26
C LEU A 401 4.72 -0.23 -17.65
N ASN A 402 4.67 -1.22 -18.53
CA ASN A 402 5.21 -1.09 -19.88
C ASN A 402 4.21 -0.41 -20.84
N LYS A 403 4.66 -0.13 -22.07
CA LYS A 403 3.84 0.52 -23.11
C LYS A 403 2.59 -0.26 -23.54
N ASP A 404 2.55 -1.57 -23.26
CA ASP A 404 1.41 -2.45 -23.55
C ASP A 404 0.48 -2.60 -22.33
N GLU A 405 0.63 -1.71 -21.33
CA GLU A 405 -0.11 -1.71 -20.06
C GLU A 405 0.04 -3.01 -19.24
N LYS A 406 1.20 -3.67 -19.33
CA LYS A 406 1.54 -4.84 -18.51
C LYS A 406 2.50 -4.46 -17.38
N ALA A 407 2.22 -4.95 -16.19
CA ALA A 407 3.00 -4.68 -14.99
C ALA A 407 4.24 -5.60 -14.95
N MET A 408 5.43 -5.01 -15.04
CA MET A 408 6.71 -5.69 -14.86
C MET A 408 7.04 -5.84 -13.37
N GLY A 409 6.55 -4.91 -12.55
CA GLY A 409 6.57 -4.97 -11.10
C GLY A 409 5.53 -4.04 -10.51
N ARG A 410 5.43 -3.99 -9.18
CA ARG A 410 4.53 -3.08 -8.46
C ARG A 410 5.14 -2.65 -7.12
N PRO A 411 5.44 -1.35 -6.95
CA PRO A 411 5.99 -0.82 -5.70
C PRO A 411 5.06 -0.99 -4.50
N VAL A 412 5.60 -1.40 -3.35
CA VAL A 412 4.85 -1.56 -2.08
C VAL A 412 5.54 -0.75 -0.97
N GLY A 413 6.24 -1.41 -0.05
CA GLY A 413 6.98 -0.76 1.03
C GLY A 413 8.23 -0.04 0.53
N VAL A 414 8.53 1.10 1.14
CA VAL A 414 9.75 1.88 0.91
C VAL A 414 10.44 2.16 2.24
N VAL A 415 11.77 2.10 2.29
CA VAL A 415 12.53 2.35 3.52
C VAL A 415 13.93 2.89 3.22
N ASN A 416 14.43 3.77 4.09
CA ASN A 416 15.81 4.28 4.03
C ASN A 416 16.80 3.20 4.50
N ASP A 417 17.85 2.90 3.73
CA ASP A 417 18.77 1.77 3.96
C ASP A 417 19.93 2.05 4.93
N GLN A 418 19.93 3.19 5.61
CA GLN A 418 21.01 3.72 6.47
C GLN A 418 22.37 3.99 5.78
N ARG A 419 22.50 3.69 4.48
CA ARG A 419 23.72 3.79 3.66
C ARG A 419 23.56 4.76 2.49
N GLY A 420 22.56 5.64 2.54
CA GLY A 420 22.32 6.64 1.49
C GLY A 420 21.62 6.06 0.26
N GLY A 421 20.69 5.13 0.46
CA GLY A 421 19.79 4.63 -0.57
C GLY A 421 18.37 4.38 -0.07
N LEU A 422 17.42 4.43 -0.99
CA LEU A 422 16.01 4.08 -0.77
C LEU A 422 15.77 2.66 -1.26
N LEU A 423 15.32 1.76 -0.39
CA LEU A 423 14.86 0.43 -0.77
C LEU A 423 13.38 0.46 -1.13
N VAL A 424 13.02 -0.28 -2.17
CA VAL A 424 11.65 -0.38 -2.69
C VAL A 424 11.30 -1.85 -2.87
N ALA A 425 10.28 -2.32 -2.16
CA ALA A 425 9.72 -3.65 -2.37
C ALA A 425 8.90 -3.68 -3.66
N ASP A 426 9.18 -4.67 -4.51
CA ASP A 426 8.46 -4.96 -5.75
C ASP A 426 7.90 -6.37 -5.67
N ASP A 427 6.63 -6.47 -5.31
CA ASP A 427 6.02 -7.75 -4.95
C ASP A 427 5.82 -8.66 -6.17
N VAL A 428 5.28 -8.13 -7.27
CA VAL A 428 5.09 -8.86 -8.53
C VAL A 428 6.42 -9.12 -9.23
N GLY A 429 7.37 -8.19 -9.14
CA GLY A 429 8.70 -8.34 -9.71
C GLY A 429 9.60 -9.29 -8.90
N ASN A 430 9.18 -9.68 -7.69
CA ASN A 430 9.93 -10.54 -6.77
C ASN A 430 11.34 -10.01 -6.46
N LYS A 431 11.45 -8.68 -6.28
CA LYS A 431 12.71 -7.95 -6.12
C LYS A 431 12.62 -6.90 -5.03
N ILE A 432 13.77 -6.57 -4.44
CA ILE A 432 13.97 -5.30 -3.75
C ILE A 432 14.86 -4.44 -4.64
N TRP A 433 14.39 -3.25 -5.01
CA TRP A 433 15.18 -2.26 -5.72
C TRP A 433 15.88 -1.34 -4.72
N ARG A 434 17.11 -0.92 -5.03
CA ARG A 434 17.84 0.10 -4.28
C ARG A 434 18.12 1.29 -5.18
N VAL A 435 17.53 2.43 -4.82
CA VAL A 435 17.78 3.72 -5.48
C VAL A 435 18.88 4.45 -4.70
N THR A 436 19.90 4.91 -5.40
CA THR A 436 21.01 5.69 -4.83
C THR A 436 21.29 6.93 -5.66
N SER A 437 22.01 7.90 -5.11
CA SER A 437 22.52 9.02 -5.91
C SER A 437 23.48 8.50 -6.99
N ALA A 438 23.36 8.99 -8.23
CA ALA A 438 24.28 8.62 -9.29
C ALA A 438 25.69 9.12 -8.97
N LYS A 439 26.71 8.27 -9.13
CA LYS A 439 28.10 8.74 -9.04
C LYS A 439 28.32 9.73 -10.18
N THR A 440 28.72 10.96 -9.87
CA THR A 440 29.21 11.89 -10.88
C THR A 440 30.43 11.22 -11.52
N ALA A 441 30.40 10.98 -12.83
CA ALA A 441 31.59 10.56 -13.54
C ALA A 441 32.65 11.66 -13.35
N GLN A 442 33.74 11.34 -12.66
CA GLN A 442 34.90 12.21 -12.56
C GLN A 442 35.65 12.27 -13.88
#